data_AF-A0A5A7VWF0-F1
#
_entry.id   AF-A0A5A7VWF0-F1
#
_cell.length_a   1.000
_cell.length_b   1.000
_cell.length_c   1.000
_cell.angle_alpha   90.00
_cell.angle_beta   90.00
_cell.angle_gamma   90.00
#
_symmetry.space_group_name_H-M   'P 1'
#
loop_
_entity.id
_entity.type
_entity.pdbx_description
1 polymer ?
#
loop_
_entity_poly.entity_id
_entity_poly.type
_entity_poly.pdbx_seq_one_letter_code
_entity_poly.pdbx_strand_id
1 'polypeptide(L)' 'MGKEEKTEAELEEMIAQRIVVGGVYVSVRRDTLLGWRPMVITAPKHATYAQELADEVAVELRKKFVLKD' A
#
# COMPACT_ATOMS: atom_id res chain seq x y z
N MET A 1 -14.79 16.02 -5.23
CA MET A 1 -14.90 15.09 -4.08
C MET A 1 -13.53 15.04 -3.43
N GLY A 2 -13.43 15.33 -2.14
CA GLY A 2 -12.15 15.28 -1.42
C GLY A 2 -11.67 13.83 -1.26
N LYS A 3 -10.36 13.64 -1.12
CA LYS A 3 -9.81 12.33 -0.75
C LYS A 3 -10.15 12.03 0.72
N GLU A 4 -10.41 10.77 1.03
CA GLU A 4 -10.68 10.33 2.41
C GLU A 4 -9.35 10.08 3.15
N GLU A 5 -9.27 10.47 4.41
CA GLU A 5 -8.11 10.22 5.26
C GLU A 5 -8.13 8.78 5.77
N LYS A 6 -7.00 8.08 5.65
CA LYS A 6 -6.80 6.72 6.15
C LYS A 6 -5.53 6.65 6.98
N THR A 7 -5.56 5.86 8.04
CA THR A 7 -4.37 5.51 8.83
C THR A 7 -3.42 4.62 8.02
N GLU A 8 -2.17 4.49 8.46
CA GLU A 8 -1.21 3.54 7.87
C GLU A 8 -1.80 2.13 7.86
N ALA A 9 -2.33 1.67 8.99
CA ALA A 9 -2.91 0.33 9.14
C ALA A 9 -4.08 0.06 8.17
N GLU A 10 -4.99 1.03 7.97
CA GLU A 10 -6.07 0.89 6.99
C GLU A 10 -5.53 0.78 5.57
N LEU A 11 -4.55 1.61 5.20
CA LEU A 11 -3.95 1.54 3.87
C LEU A 11 -3.16 0.23 3.66
N GLU A 12 -2.44 -0.23 4.69
CA GLU A 12 -1.74 -1.52 4.69
C GLU A 12 -2.69 -2.68 4.44
N GLU A 13 -3.81 -2.72 5.18
CA GLU A 13 -4.84 -3.75 5.01
C GLU A 13 -5.45 -3.69 3.59
N MET A 14 -5.78 -2.48 3.12
CA MET A 14 -6.35 -2.29 1.78
C MET A 14 -5.41 -2.72 0.65
N ILE A 15 -4.10 -2.57 0.83
CA ILE A 15 -3.09 -3.01 -0.14
C ILE A 15 -2.93 -4.52 -0.05
N ALA A 16 -2.77 -5.08 1.15
CA ALA A 16 -2.63 -6.51 1.38
C ALA A 16 -3.84 -7.30 0.84
N GLN A 17 -5.06 -6.81 1.03
CA GLN A 17 -6.28 -7.44 0.49
C GLN A 17 -6.31 -7.49 -1.05
N ARG A 18 -5.61 -6.59 -1.74
CA ARG A 18 -5.53 -6.55 -3.21
C ARG A 18 -4.38 -7.36 -3.78
N ILE A 19 -3.36 -7.63 -2.96
CA ILE A 19 -2.27 -8.53 -3.33
C ILE A 19 -2.76 -9.96 -3.08
N VAL A 20 -3.14 -10.67 -4.14
CA VAL A 20 -3.67 -12.06 -4.08
C VAL A 20 -2.54 -13.09 -3.83
N VAL A 21 -1.56 -12.73 -3.00
CA VAL A 21 -0.41 -13.55 -2.63
C VAL A 21 -0.39 -13.67 -1.12
N GLY A 22 -0.67 -14.87 -0.61
CA GLY A 22 -0.63 -15.16 0.82
C GLY A 22 0.78 -14.98 1.39
N GLY A 23 0.89 -14.46 2.61
CA GLY A 23 2.17 -14.25 3.29
C GLY A 23 2.92 -12.98 2.87
N VAL A 24 2.27 -12.07 2.14
CA VAL A 24 2.80 -10.72 1.91
C VAL A 24 2.39 -9.82 3.06
N TYR A 25 3.38 -9.18 3.68
CA TYR A 25 3.19 -8.11 4.67
C TYR A 25 3.65 -6.79 4.06
N VAL A 26 2.76 -5.79 4.08
CA VAL A 26 3.01 -4.45 3.57
C VAL A 26 2.99 -3.47 4.74
N SER A 27 3.93 -2.54 4.75
CA SER A 27 3.89 -1.34 5.57
C SER A 27 3.62 -0.12 4.70
N VAL A 28 2.86 0.85 5.21
CA VAL A 28 2.65 2.14 4.55
C VAL A 28 3.41 3.20 5.34
N ARG A 29 4.10 4.11 4.63
CA ARG A 29 4.82 5.22 5.24
C ARG A 29 4.55 6.51 4.51
N ARG A 30 4.68 7.63 5.23
CA ARG A 30 4.66 8.97 4.66
C ARG A 30 5.77 9.13 3.62
N ASP A 31 5.43 9.76 2.50
CA ASP A 31 6.34 10.06 1.39
C ASP A 31 6.15 11.52 0.95
N THR A 32 7.24 12.27 0.80
CA THR A 32 7.17 13.71 0.52
C THR A 32 6.75 14.05 -0.91
N LEU A 33 6.85 13.09 -1.85
CA LEU A 33 6.49 13.28 -3.25
C LEU A 33 5.08 12.74 -3.55
N LEU A 34 4.75 11.58 -2.98
CA LEU A 34 3.52 10.85 -3.26
C LEU A 34 2.46 10.99 -2.16
N GLY A 35 2.80 11.61 -1.04
CA GLY A 35 2.00 11.67 0.19
C GLY A 35 2.24 10.43 1.07
N TRP A 36 2.14 9.25 0.48
CA TRP A 36 2.48 7.98 1.13
C TRP A 36 2.88 6.92 0.11
N ARG A 37 3.62 5.91 0.57
CA ARG A 37 4.08 4.78 -0.25
C ARG A 37 4.00 3.46 0.52
N PRO A 38 3.70 2.33 -0.17
CA PRO A 38 3.82 1.01 0.41
C PRO A 38 5.27 0.51 0.39
N MET A 39 5.57 -0.40 1.30
CA MET A 39 6.81 -1.15 1.36
C MET A 39 6.49 -2.58 1.79
N VAL A 40 6.84 -3.55 0.94
CA VAL A 40 6.74 -4.96 1.28
C VAL A 40 7.87 -5.31 2.25
N ILE A 41 7.50 -5.70 3.47
CA ILE A 41 8.45 -6.09 4.52
C ILE A 41 8.76 -7.58 4.43
N THR A 42 7.78 -8.38 4.02
CA THR A 42 7.91 -9.82 3.88
C THR A 42 7.04 -10.29 2.73
N ALA A 43 7.56 -11.23 1.94
CA ALA A 43 6.83 -11.92 0.91
C ALA A 43 7.38 -13.34 0.75
N PRO A 44 6.58 -14.29 0.24
CA PRO A 44 7.08 -15.60 -0.14
C PRO A 44 8.21 -15.50 -1.18
N LYS A 45 9.15 -16.44 -1.17
CA LYS A 45 10.32 -16.43 -2.08
C LYS A 45 9.97 -16.35 -3.57
N HIS A 46 8.82 -16.91 -3.97
CA HIS A 46 8.37 -16.91 -5.36
C HIS A 46 7.67 -15.60 -5.77
N ALA A 47 7.33 -14.72 -4.81
CA ALA A 47 6.60 -13.49 -5.04
C ALA A 47 7.57 -12.29 -5.16
N THR A 48 8.57 -12.39 -6.04
CA THR A 48 9.56 -11.33 -6.26
C THR A 48 8.94 -10.04 -6.79
N TYR A 49 7.74 -10.11 -7.34
CA TYR A 49 6.94 -9.01 -7.88
C TYR A 49 6.02 -8.34 -6.84
N ALA A 50 6.04 -8.77 -5.57
CA ALA A 50 5.10 -8.28 -4.57
C ALA A 50 5.18 -6.76 -4.33
N GLN A 51 6.39 -6.18 -4.40
CA GLN A 51 6.57 -4.74 -4.25
C GLN A 51 5.96 -3.97 -5.42
N GLU A 52 6.17 -4.42 -6.66
CA GLU A 52 5.60 -3.80 -7.86
C GLU A 52 4.06 -3.81 -7.81
N LEU A 53 3.45 -4.93 -7.41
CA LEU A 53 2.00 -4.99 -7.21
C LEU A 53 1.52 -4.04 -6.11
N ALA A 54 2.26 -3.94 -5.00
CA ALA A 54 1.92 -3.00 -3.92
C ALA A 54 1.93 -1.55 -4.45
N ASP A 55 2.94 -1.21 -5.24
CA ASP A 55 3.09 0.12 -5.84
C ASP A 55 1.95 0.44 -6.83
N GLU A 56 1.58 -0.52 -7.69
CA GLU A 56 0.43 -0.39 -8.61
C GLU A 56 -0.89 -0.17 -7.86
N VAL A 57 -1.14 -0.96 -6.82
CA VAL A 57 -2.33 -0.80 -5.97
C VAL A 57 -2.32 0.59 -5.30
N ALA A 58 -1.17 1.05 -4.82
CA ALA A 58 -1.05 2.36 -4.19
C ALA A 58 -1.33 3.51 -5.16
N VAL A 59 -1.00 3.37 -6.46
CA VAL A 59 -1.37 4.38 -7.48
C VAL A 59 -2.90 4.55 -7.54
N GLU A 60 -3.65 3.46 -7.53
CA GLU A 60 -5.12 3.53 -7.55
C GLU A 60 -5.71 4.05 -6.23
N LEU A 61 -5.15 3.62 -5.10
CA LEU A 61 -5.60 4.07 -3.78
C LEU A 61 -5.33 5.55 -3.56
N ARG A 62 -4.19 6.08 -4.00
CA ARG A 62 -3.84 7.51 -3.89
C ARG A 62 -4.80 8.44 -4.63
N LYS A 63 -5.60 7.94 -5.57
CA LYS A 63 -6.66 8.74 -6.21
C LYS A 63 -7.83 9.02 -5.26
N LYS A 64 -8.04 8.15 -4.27
CA LYS A 64 -9.19 8.17 -3.36
C LYS A 64 -8.82 8.51 -1.92
N PHE A 65 -7.60 8.16 -1.50
CA PHE A 65 -7.18 8.21 -0.11
C PHE A 65 -5.89 9.01 0.07
N VAL A 66 -5.81 9.70 1.21
CA VAL A 66 -4.59 10.32 1.73
C VAL A 66 -4.22 9.67 3.06
N LEU A 67 -2.95 9.71 3.40
CA LEU A 67 -2.49 9.27 4.71
C LEU A 67 -2.90 10.33 5.73
N LYS A 68 -3.55 9.89 6.80
CA LYS A 68 -3.92 10.72 7.95
C LYS A 68 -2.67 11.25 8.64
N ASP A 69 -2.75 12.48 9.13
CA ASP A 69 -1.64 13.10 9.86
C ASP A 69 -1.30 12.40 11.18
#